data_AF-Q8TZB2-F1
#
_entry.id   AF-Q8TZB2-F1
#
_cell.length_a   1.000
_cell.length_b   1.000
_cell.length_c   1.000
_cell.angle_alpha   90.00
_cell.angle_beta   90.00
_cell.angle_gamma   90.00
#
_symmetry.space_group_name_H-M   'P 1'
#
loop_
_entity.id
_entity.type
_entity.pdbx_description
1 polymer ?
#
loop_
_entity_poly.entity_id
_entity_poly.type
_entity_poly.pdbx_seq_one_letter_code
_entity_poly.pdbx_strand_id
1 'polypeptide(L)'
;MPAPRYRSRSCRRVYKRTPGGRTVIHFEKKIPNWPKCGACGRRLNGVMRGRNVELKNAPKTQKRPNRPYGGVLCPECARKLIKDKVRYKFWERKREQPWLPVLPDEEPPEPEE
;
A
#
# COMPACT_ATOMS: atom_id res chain seq x y z
N MET A 1 3.20 -15.90 37.86
CA MET A 1 2.29 -15.59 36.72
C MET A 1 2.88 -14.47 35.86
N PRO A 2 2.74 -14.47 34.52
CA PRO A 2 3.15 -13.33 33.70
C PRO A 2 2.29 -12.09 33.99
N ALA A 3 2.89 -10.90 33.88
CA ALA A 3 2.18 -9.63 34.07
C ALA A 3 0.94 -9.56 33.15
N PRO A 4 -0.15 -8.89 33.58
CA PRO A 4 -1.42 -8.87 32.84
C PRO A 4 -1.28 -8.55 31.33
N ARG A 5 -0.40 -7.61 30.97
CA ARG A 5 -0.09 -7.22 29.58
C ARG A 5 0.43 -8.35 28.67
N TYR A 6 0.93 -9.43 29.25
CA TYR A 6 1.50 -10.58 28.53
C TYR A 6 0.57 -11.80 28.47
N ARG A 7 -0.61 -11.68 29.09
CA ARG A 7 -1.65 -12.72 29.04
C ARG A 7 -2.42 -12.66 27.72
N SER A 8 -2.61 -11.46 27.16
CA SER A 8 -3.26 -11.25 25.86
C SER A 8 -2.40 -11.73 24.69
N ARG A 9 -3.05 -12.14 23.59
CA ARG A 9 -2.40 -12.55 22.33
C ARG A 9 -1.86 -11.37 21.51
N SER A 10 -1.76 -10.17 22.07
CA SER A 10 -1.25 -8.97 21.39
C SER A 10 0.26 -9.03 21.15
N CYS A 11 1.01 -9.64 22.08
CA CYS A 11 2.43 -9.94 21.93
C CYS A 11 2.63 -11.41 21.51
N ARG A 12 3.55 -11.65 20.58
CA ARG A 12 4.00 -13.01 20.23
C ARG A 12 4.95 -13.51 21.32
N ARG A 13 4.80 -14.77 21.70
CA ARG A 13 5.73 -15.46 22.62
C ARG A 13 6.77 -16.18 21.79
N VAL A 14 8.04 -15.82 21.96
CA VAL A 14 9.16 -16.45 21.26
C VAL A 14 10.05 -17.11 22.30
N TYR A 15 10.13 -18.44 22.24
CA TYR A 15 11.00 -19.22 23.11
C TYR A 15 12.41 -19.16 22.54
N LYS A 16 13.36 -18.60 23.29
CA LYS A 16 14.78 -18.55 22.91
C LYS A 16 15.63 -19.22 23.97
N ARG A 17 16.66 -19.96 23.54
CA ARG A 17 17.68 -20.51 24.44
C ARG A 17 18.70 -19.41 24.73
N THR A 18 18.97 -19.20 26.01
CA THR A 18 20.02 -18.30 26.47
C THR A 18 21.37 -19.02 26.49
N PRO A 19 22.51 -18.29 26.43
CA PRO A 19 23.84 -18.91 26.51
C PRO A 19 24.04 -19.81 27.75
N GLY A 20 23.36 -19.51 28.87
CA GLY A 20 23.37 -20.36 30.08
C GLY A 20 22.47 -21.60 30.02
N GLY A 21 22.00 -22.03 28.84
CA GLY A 21 21.22 -23.25 28.61
C GLY A 21 19.72 -23.16 28.94
N ARG A 22 19.27 -22.11 29.63
CA ARG A 22 17.87 -21.92 30.01
C ARG A 22 17.02 -21.43 28.82
N THR A 23 15.81 -21.98 28.66
CA THR A 23 14.80 -21.42 27.74
C THR A 23 14.08 -20.27 28.39
N VAL A 24 14.15 -19.09 27.78
CA VAL A 24 13.43 -17.90 28.23
C VAL A 24 12.37 -17.51 27.19
N ILE A 25 11.22 -17.04 27.68
CA ILE A 25 10.15 -16.50 26.83
C ILE A 25 10.40 -15.02 26.60
N HIS A 26 10.63 -14.63 25.35
CA HIS A 26 10.63 -13.24 24.92
C HIS A 26 9.25 -12.85 24.39
N PHE A 27 8.70 -11.76 24.89
CA PHE A 27 7.46 -11.17 24.39
C PHE A 27 7.80 -10.11 23.34
N GLU A 28 7.56 -10.43 22.07
CA GLU A 28 7.81 -9.51 20.96
C GLU A 28 6.47 -8.97 20.44
N LYS A 29 6.46 -7.75 19.90
CA LYS A 29 5.26 -7.17 19.29
C LYS A 29 4.99 -7.82 17.94
N LYS A 30 3.70 -7.98 17.58
CA LYS A 30 3.30 -8.54 16.29
C LYS A 30 3.77 -7.67 15.12
N ILE A 31 4.17 -8.34 14.04
CA ILE A 31 4.51 -7.69 12.78
C ILE A 31 3.19 -7.42 12.04
N PRO A 32 2.94 -6.18 11.56
CA PRO A 32 1.74 -5.88 10.80
C PRO A 32 1.74 -6.59 9.44
N ASN A 33 0.54 -6.75 8.89
CA ASN A 33 0.35 -7.33 7.58
C ASN A 33 0.98 -6.46 6.48
N TRP A 34 1.18 -7.06 5.31
CA TRP A 34 1.69 -6.34 4.15
C TRP A 34 0.75 -5.21 3.73
N PRO A 35 1.31 -4.07 3.26
CA PRO A 35 0.52 -2.98 2.71
C PRO A 35 -0.25 -3.45 1.47
N LYS A 36 -1.50 -3.01 1.35
CA LYS A 36 -2.43 -3.40 0.28
C LYS A 36 -2.76 -2.20 -0.60
N CYS A 37 -3.06 -2.47 -1.87
CA CYS A 37 -3.55 -1.49 -2.83
C CYS A 37 -4.92 -0.98 -2.40
N GLY A 38 -5.13 0.34 -2.44
CA GLY A 38 -6.40 0.96 -2.07
C GLY A 38 -7.60 0.56 -2.96
N ALA A 39 -7.35 0.24 -4.24
CA ALA A 39 -8.42 -0.13 -5.18
C ALA A 39 -8.66 -1.65 -5.22
N CYS A 40 -7.64 -2.44 -5.52
CA CYS A 40 -7.79 -3.88 -5.75
C CYS A 40 -7.43 -4.78 -4.56
N GLY A 41 -6.95 -4.23 -3.44
CA GLY A 41 -6.54 -5.00 -2.26
C GLY A 41 -5.28 -5.87 -2.42
N ARG A 42 -4.65 -5.89 -3.60
CA ARG A 42 -3.40 -6.64 -3.85
C ARG A 42 -2.24 -6.12 -3.00
N ARG A 43 -1.28 -6.97 -2.69
CA ARG A 43 -0.06 -6.60 -1.96
C ARG A 43 0.75 -5.55 -2.74
N LEU A 44 1.18 -4.48 -2.05
CA LEU A 44 2.06 -3.46 -2.62
C LEU A 44 3.53 -3.90 -2.52
N ASN A 45 4.17 -4.06 -3.67
CA ASN A 45 5.59 -4.37 -3.76
C ASN A 45 6.43 -3.10 -3.57
N GLY A 46 7.59 -3.21 -2.92
CA GLY A 46 8.50 -2.09 -2.67
C GLY A 46 8.09 -1.15 -1.53
N VAL A 47 7.03 -1.48 -0.78
CA VAL A 47 6.62 -0.74 0.43
C VAL A 47 6.98 -1.59 1.66
N MET A 48 7.77 -1.01 2.56
CA MET A 48 8.12 -1.65 3.82
C MET A 48 6.88 -1.95 4.68
N ARG A 49 6.83 -3.16 5.25
CA ARG A 49 5.94 -3.47 6.37
C ARG A 49 6.63 -3.10 7.68
N GLY A 50 5.91 -2.46 8.58
CA GLY A 50 6.45 -2.10 9.88
C GLY A 50 5.39 -1.41 10.74
N ARG A 51 5.64 -1.35 12.03
CA ARG A 51 4.80 -0.57 12.95
C ARG A 51 5.00 0.92 12.69
N ASN A 52 4.06 1.75 13.14
CA ASN A 52 4.13 3.21 12.94
C ASN A 52 5.47 3.83 13.38
N VAL A 53 6.07 3.30 14.45
CA VAL A 53 7.41 3.73 14.92
C VAL A 53 8.52 3.34 13.94
N GLU A 54 8.50 2.10 13.44
CA GLU A 54 9.47 1.61 12.45
C GLU A 54 9.32 2.35 11.13
N LEU A 55 8.07 2.55 10.69
CA LEU A 55 7.76 3.36 9.52
C LEU A 55 8.24 4.79 9.73
N LYS A 56 8.00 5.46 10.87
CA LYS A 56 8.45 6.84 11.09
C LYS A 56 9.96 6.97 10.88
N ASN A 57 10.75 6.03 11.39
CA ASN A 57 12.20 6.04 11.34
C ASN A 57 12.79 5.56 10.00
N ALA A 58 12.01 4.85 9.17
CA ALA A 58 12.48 4.34 7.89
C ALA A 58 12.72 5.47 6.86
N PRO A 59 13.71 5.34 5.96
CA PRO A 59 13.96 6.31 4.89
C PRO A 59 12.81 6.36 3.88
N LYS A 60 12.65 7.49 3.19
CA LYS A 60 11.58 7.69 2.19
C LYS A 60 11.61 6.64 1.06
N THR A 61 12.81 6.21 0.67
CA THR A 61 13.03 5.21 -0.39
C THR A 61 12.45 3.83 -0.06
N GLN A 62 12.39 3.43 1.22
CA GLN A 62 11.79 2.17 1.65
C GLN A 62 10.27 2.26 1.82
N LYS A 63 9.73 3.47 2.03
CA LYS A 63 8.30 3.71 2.25
C LYS A 63 7.49 3.69 0.96
N ARG A 64 8.06 4.20 -0.14
CA ARG A 64 7.32 4.34 -1.38
C ARG A 64 8.22 4.22 -2.62
N PRO A 65 7.72 3.60 -3.70
CA PRO A 65 8.35 3.69 -5.01
C PRO A 65 8.18 5.11 -5.60
N ASN A 66 9.16 5.55 -6.40
CA ASN A 66 9.15 6.84 -7.08
C ASN A 66 8.29 6.80 -8.35
N ARG A 67 6.95 6.77 -8.20
CA ARG A 67 5.99 6.91 -9.30
C ARG A 67 4.71 7.61 -8.83
N PRO A 68 3.86 8.13 -9.75
CA PRO A 68 2.55 8.64 -9.39
C PRO A 68 1.74 7.60 -8.61
N TYR A 69 1.14 8.03 -7.51
CA TYR A 69 0.39 7.18 -6.58
C TYR A 69 1.18 6.02 -5.95
N GLY A 70 2.52 6.12 -5.94
CA GLY A 70 3.41 5.14 -5.33
C GLY A 70 3.14 4.96 -3.84
N GLY A 71 2.99 3.70 -3.41
CA GLY A 71 2.72 3.35 -2.01
C GLY A 71 1.24 3.29 -1.63
N VAL A 72 0.34 3.66 -2.56
CA VAL A 72 -1.12 3.60 -2.36
C VAL A 72 -1.76 2.66 -3.38
N LEU A 73 -1.36 2.77 -4.64
CA LEU A 73 -1.93 2.00 -5.74
C LEU A 73 -0.92 1.03 -6.34
N CYS A 74 -1.36 -0.11 -6.85
CA CYS A 74 -0.52 -1.01 -7.63
C CYS A 74 -0.21 -0.42 -9.02
N PRO A 75 0.78 -0.95 -9.76
CA PRO A 75 1.14 -0.43 -11.09
C PRO A 75 -0.04 -0.46 -12.07
N GLU A 76 -0.85 -1.51 -12.03
CA GLU A 76 -2.02 -1.66 -12.90
C GLU A 76 -3.11 -0.64 -12.60
N CYS A 77 -3.54 -0.50 -11.35
CA CYS A 77 -4.56 0.48 -10.95
C CYS A 77 -4.08 1.92 -11.21
N ALA A 78 -2.81 2.22 -10.97
CA ALA A 78 -2.26 3.54 -11.29
C ALA A 78 -2.29 3.82 -12.80
N ARG A 79 -2.00 2.81 -13.65
CA ARG A 79 -2.09 2.95 -15.11
C ARG A 79 -3.53 3.19 -15.57
N LYS A 80 -4.51 2.44 -15.02
CA LYS A 80 -5.93 2.65 -15.31
C LYS A 80 -6.35 4.09 -14.99
N LEU A 81 -6.11 4.52 -13.76
CA LEU A 81 -6.43 5.89 -13.33
C LEU A 81 -5.76 6.99 -14.16
N ILE A 82 -4.51 6.78 -14.62
CA ILE A 82 -3.85 7.74 -15.50
C ILE A 82 -4.57 7.78 -16.87
N LYS A 83 -4.92 6.62 -17.45
CA LYS A 83 -5.69 6.57 -18.70
C LYS A 83 -7.05 7.23 -18.56
N ASP A 84 -7.77 6.94 -17.48
CA ASP A 84 -9.11 7.48 -17.24
C ASP A 84 -9.07 9.00 -17.09
N LYS A 85 -8.06 9.54 -16.40
CA LYS A 85 -7.83 10.99 -16.29
C LYS A 85 -7.48 11.66 -17.60
N VAL A 86 -6.63 11.02 -18.42
CA VAL A 86 -6.28 11.53 -19.75
C VAL A 86 -7.52 11.55 -20.65
N ARG A 87 -8.31 10.46 -20.63
CA ARG A 87 -9.57 10.36 -21.36
C ARG A 87 -10.55 11.45 -20.91
N TYR A 88 -10.78 11.62 -19.61
CA TYR A 88 -11.68 12.67 -19.10
C TYR A 88 -11.28 14.06 -19.59
N LYS A 89 -9.99 14.41 -19.48
CA LYS A 89 -9.47 15.69 -19.99
C LYS A 89 -9.62 15.85 -21.50
N PHE A 90 -9.43 14.76 -22.25
CA PHE A 90 -9.63 14.78 -23.69
C PHE A 90 -11.08 15.09 -24.05
N TRP A 91 -12.04 14.44 -23.37
CA TRP A 91 -13.47 14.66 -23.58
C TRP A 91 -13.94 16.04 -23.12
N GLU A 92 -13.40 16.56 -22.02
CA GLU A 92 -13.63 17.94 -21.57
C GLU A 92 -13.18 18.93 -22.64
N ARG A 93 -11.95 18.79 -23.17
CA ARG A 93 -11.45 19.62 -24.28
C ARG A 93 -12.28 19.46 -25.55
N LYS A 94 -12.78 18.27 -25.85
CA LYS A 94 -13.63 18.02 -27.03
C LYS A 94 -15.01 18.66 -26.90
N ARG A 95 -15.56 18.79 -25.68
CA ARG A 95 -16.78 19.58 -25.43
C ARG A 95 -16.53 21.07 -25.71
N GLU A 96 -15.36 21.58 -25.36
CA GLU A 96 -14.97 22.97 -25.61
C GLU A 96 -14.60 23.21 -27.09
N GLN A 97 -14.02 22.22 -27.76
CA GLN A 97 -13.53 22.30 -29.14
C GLN A 97 -14.01 21.11 -29.97
N PRO A 98 -15.27 21.14 -30.45
CA PRO A 98 -15.85 20.04 -31.22
C PRO A 98 -15.14 19.74 -32.54
N TRP A 99 -14.36 20.70 -33.06
CA TRP A 99 -13.62 20.58 -34.33
C TRP A 99 -12.31 19.78 -34.22
N LEU A 100 -11.91 19.32 -33.02
CA LEU A 100 -10.73 18.48 -32.85
C LEU A 100 -11.00 17.01 -33.29
N PRO A 101 -10.11 16.40 -34.10
CA PRO A 101 -10.22 14.99 -34.47
C PRO A 101 -10.20 14.06 -33.24
N VAL A 102 -11.05 13.02 -33.26
CA VAL A 102 -11.09 11.95 -32.25
C VAL A 102 -10.07 10.89 -32.60
N LEU A 103 -9.28 10.39 -31.63
CA LEU A 103 -8.40 9.24 -31.92
C LEU A 103 -9.22 7.94 -32.02
N PRO A 104 -8.79 6.93 -32.79
CA PRO A 104 -9.65 5.81 -33.21
C PRO A 104 -10.19 4.86 -32.13
N ASP A 105 -9.74 4.93 -30.87
CA ASP A 105 -10.03 3.95 -29.81
C ASP A 105 -10.68 4.56 -28.54
N GLU A 106 -11.36 5.69 -28.68
CA GLU A 106 -11.77 6.53 -27.56
C GLU A 106 -13.28 6.52 -27.32
N GLU A 107 -13.75 5.61 -26.47
CA GLU A 107 -15.06 5.73 -25.81
C GLU A 107 -14.92 6.59 -24.54
N PRO A 108 -15.94 7.39 -24.19
CA PRO A 108 -15.93 8.17 -22.94
C PRO A 108 -15.86 7.22 -21.74
N PRO A 109 -15.08 7.57 -20.69
CA PRO A 109 -15.11 6.78 -19.48
C PRO A 109 -16.53 6.80 -18.92
N GLU A 110 -17.09 5.62 -18.68
CA GLU A 110 -18.37 5.49 -17.99
C GLU A 110 -18.26 6.14 -16.61
N PRO A 111 -19.26 6.93 -16.16
CA PRO A 111 -19.27 7.42 -14.80
C PRO A 111 -19.37 6.21 -13.84
N GLU A 112 -18.38 6.05 -12.97
CA GLU A 112 -18.50 5.13 -11.83
C GLU A 112 -19.55 5.73 -10.88
N GLU A 113 -20.76 5.16 -10.89
CA GLU A 113 -21.84 5.41 -9.89
C GLU A 113 -21.44 4.94 -8.48
#